data_AF-S5UYJ5-F1
#
_entry.id   AF-S5UYJ5-F1
#
_cell.length_a   1.000
_cell.length_b   1.000
_cell.length_c   1.000
_cell.angle_alpha   90.00
_cell.angle_beta   90.00
_cell.angle_gamma   90.00
#
_symmetry.space_group_name_H-M   'P 1'
#
loop_
_entity.id
_entity.type
_entity.pdbx_description
1 polymer ?
#
loop_
_entity_poly.entity_id
_entity_poly.type
_entity_poly.pdbx_seq_one_letter_code
_entity_poly.pdbx_strand_id
1 'polypeptide(L)'
;MTESDGDRSRVSRRRLLRGGASVLAATSLTAAGASAAAGAAPGFRRSSRKTVTVVDVADLGAVGDGRTDDTGAFEIAYSMAAARVTDGVGRVVVQIPAGEFLITRPNALLNGTAPPRPASGLRFSGAGKRMTTLVFRPQDGPGSYLCRNEDVWSNLSFERMEFRSATPGASFFSSYSTGQAQDYRFSECEWSGEWEYGLALDGTDTNSEMRWEACRVGGSYRRAFLYSGRTGRGQVPNDQDQFLNYWFTDMKVEYEWGNFLEFPYGGSIACRGGSYIITGKRPQSTEPYGTTSTFFRFPVGVHHDSVQRFHAQDIRFEVRDPDAVVIDCAWSGGTVHFSDCDDTAFAFKDFSTDVRPHRYTVGPRGPLIRYDSCQLVGRHQYRTAATGSVPAAVVRYDMCLLRSHETRDFAVVEGTTGPPGFVRFVDCIGKRDTTAPSQPASPTTTPPPCLGPGQAPSRSPEGSPAPSPAGPSGPAPTAPAPSTAASGGPARSPSPGRPPDPAPAPAPNRTTAPSAPGTRARPADGTGCPAGE
;
A
#
# COMPACT_ATOMS: atom_id res chain seq x y z
N MET A 1 -10.90 -29.30 58.68
CA MET A 1 -10.03 -29.04 59.86
C MET A 1 -9.19 -27.82 59.53
N THR A 2 -9.32 -26.79 60.37
CA THR A 2 -8.48 -25.55 60.51
C THR A 2 -8.29 -24.74 59.23
N GLU A 3 -9.01 -23.64 58.94
CA GLU A 3 -9.40 -22.47 59.74
C GLU A 3 -8.22 -21.81 60.47
N SER A 4 -7.83 -20.63 59.99
CA SER A 4 -7.04 -19.62 60.71
C SER A 4 -7.26 -18.26 60.06
N ASP A 5 -8.13 -17.49 60.70
CA ASP A 5 -8.29 -16.05 60.58
C ASP A 5 -7.01 -15.26 60.90
N GLY A 6 -6.93 -14.04 60.37
CA GLY A 6 -5.86 -13.08 60.66
C GLY A 6 -6.16 -11.69 60.09
N ASP A 7 -7.19 -11.03 60.64
CA ASP A 7 -7.63 -9.66 60.37
C ASP A 7 -6.68 -8.57 60.93
N ARG A 8 -6.77 -7.38 60.32
CA ARG A 8 -6.49 -6.00 60.80
C ARG A 8 -5.24 -5.26 60.31
N SER A 9 -5.49 -4.34 59.37
CA SER A 9 -5.30 -2.90 59.65
C SER A 9 -6.19 -2.04 58.74
N ARG A 10 -7.03 -1.22 59.39
CA ARG A 10 -7.98 -0.25 58.81
C ARG A 10 -7.48 1.17 59.05
N VAL A 11 -7.52 2.04 58.03
CA VAL A 11 -7.64 3.51 58.12
C VAL A 11 -8.27 3.98 56.79
N SER A 12 -9.20 4.92 56.66
CA SER A 12 -10.31 5.45 57.46
C SER A 12 -11.21 6.16 56.43
N ARG A 13 -12.50 5.85 56.41
CA ARG A 13 -13.53 6.55 55.63
C ARG A 13 -14.21 7.58 56.54
N ARG A 14 -14.16 8.87 56.19
CA ARG A 14 -15.26 9.85 56.43
C ARG A 14 -15.37 10.69 55.16
N ARG A 15 -16.38 10.49 54.30
CA ARG A 15 -17.76 11.02 54.36
C ARG A 15 -17.84 12.56 54.37
N LEU A 16 -18.32 13.11 53.25
CA LEU A 16 -19.26 14.24 53.11
C LEU A 16 -19.70 14.25 51.64
N LEU A 17 -20.73 13.48 51.25
CA LEU A 17 -22.16 13.86 51.12
C LEU A 17 -22.45 15.05 50.20
N ARG A 18 -23.15 14.70 49.10
CA ARG A 18 -24.34 15.34 48.52
C ARG A 18 -24.25 16.78 48.01
N GLY A 19 -24.42 16.88 46.68
CA GLY A 19 -25.63 17.47 46.10
C GLY A 19 -25.56 18.95 45.79
N GLY A 20 -25.87 19.31 44.55
CA GLY A 20 -26.11 20.70 44.18
C GLY A 20 -26.08 20.93 42.67
N ALA A 21 -27.25 20.88 42.04
CA ALA A 21 -27.48 21.48 40.74
C ALA A 21 -27.35 23.02 40.85
N SER A 22 -26.70 23.66 39.88
CA SER A 22 -26.77 25.11 39.59
C SER A 22 -26.22 25.33 38.18
N VAL A 23 -27.06 25.54 37.17
CA VAL A 23 -27.45 26.86 36.62
C VAL A 23 -26.25 27.61 36.03
N LEU A 24 -26.15 27.57 34.70
CA LEU A 24 -25.32 28.44 33.87
C LEU A 24 -25.91 29.86 33.92
N ALA A 25 -25.22 30.77 34.61
CA ALA A 25 -25.49 32.20 34.54
C ALA A 25 -24.44 32.87 33.63
N ALA A 26 -24.92 33.40 32.50
CA ALA A 26 -24.17 34.26 31.61
C ALA A 26 -23.83 35.58 32.32
N THR A 27 -22.57 35.98 32.29
CA THR A 27 -22.15 37.34 32.66
C THR A 27 -21.55 38.03 31.43
N SER A 28 -22.29 39.03 30.96
CA SER A 28 -21.88 40.05 30.00
C SER A 28 -20.87 40.99 30.66
N LEU A 29 -19.64 41.03 30.16
CA LEU A 29 -18.66 42.06 30.49
C LEU A 29 -18.83 43.26 29.55
N THR A 30 -19.27 44.37 30.14
CA THR A 30 -19.31 45.69 29.54
C THR A 30 -17.91 46.29 29.45
N ALA A 31 -17.66 46.96 28.33
CA ALA A 31 -16.48 47.77 28.09
C ALA A 31 -16.60 49.13 28.80
N ALA A 32 -15.51 49.59 29.40
CA ALA A 32 -15.21 51.01 29.59
C ALA A 32 -13.69 51.18 29.59
N GLY A 33 -13.19 51.94 28.63
CA GLY A 33 -11.78 52.30 28.52
C GLY A 33 -11.46 53.63 29.21
N ALA A 34 -10.16 53.86 29.44
CA ALA A 34 -9.45 55.09 29.07
C ALA A 34 -7.95 54.99 29.45
N SER A 35 -7.12 55.07 28.40
CA SER A 35 -5.84 55.78 28.23
C SER A 35 -4.96 56.12 29.44
N ALA A 36 -3.65 55.81 29.36
CA ALA A 36 -2.63 56.69 28.75
C ALA A 36 -1.18 56.21 28.97
N ALA A 37 -0.29 56.76 28.13
CA ALA A 37 1.17 56.95 28.28
C ALA A 37 2.13 55.88 27.69
N ALA A 38 2.42 56.11 26.40
CA ALA A 38 3.75 56.40 25.87
C ALA A 38 4.96 55.54 26.30
N GLY A 39 5.48 54.79 25.34
CA GLY A 39 6.81 54.19 25.37
C GLY A 39 7.14 53.58 24.01
N ALA A 40 7.57 54.41 23.07
CA ALA A 40 8.02 53.98 21.76
C ALA A 40 9.34 53.21 21.86
N ALA A 41 9.34 51.95 21.44
CA ALA A 41 10.52 51.20 21.04
C ALA A 41 10.25 50.60 19.65
N PRO A 42 11.23 50.62 18.72
CA PRO A 42 11.00 50.20 17.35
C PRO A 42 10.64 48.71 17.32
N GLY A 43 9.41 48.44 16.87
CA GLY A 43 8.85 47.11 16.77
C GLY A 43 9.64 46.25 15.79
N PHE A 44 10.48 45.36 16.32
CA PHE A 44 10.67 44.07 15.70
C PHE A 44 9.26 43.48 15.51
N ARG A 45 8.78 43.44 14.26
CA ARG A 45 7.69 42.55 13.85
C ARG A 45 8.12 41.16 14.29
N ARG A 46 7.70 40.74 15.49
CA ARG A 46 7.69 39.34 15.90
C ARG A 46 6.84 38.65 14.84
N SER A 47 7.53 38.09 13.84
CA SER A 47 7.04 36.95 13.10
C SER A 47 6.57 35.98 14.18
N SER A 48 5.27 35.96 14.44
CA SER A 48 4.66 34.90 15.20
C SER A 48 4.88 33.67 14.35
N ARG A 49 6.03 33.01 14.57
CA ARG A 49 6.19 31.60 14.21
C ARG A 49 4.97 30.94 14.80
N LYS A 50 3.94 30.72 13.97
CA LYS A 50 2.79 29.91 14.30
C LYS A 50 3.39 28.54 14.59
N THR A 51 3.65 28.29 15.87
CA THR A 51 4.23 27.06 16.35
C THR A 51 3.30 25.94 15.93
N VAL A 52 3.85 24.93 15.27
CA VAL A 52 3.16 23.66 15.05
C VAL A 52 2.58 23.23 16.40
N THR A 53 1.27 23.00 16.45
CA THR A 53 0.62 22.62 17.71
C THR A 53 0.76 21.12 17.86
N VAL A 54 1.47 20.67 18.89
CA VAL A 54 1.61 19.26 19.22
C VAL A 54 0.52 18.87 20.22
N VAL A 55 -0.14 17.75 19.99
CA VAL A 55 -1.10 17.12 20.92
C VAL A 55 -0.56 15.74 21.27
N ASP A 56 -0.18 15.53 22.52
CA ASP A 56 0.26 14.23 23.02
C ASP A 56 -0.95 13.42 23.50
N VAL A 57 -1.07 12.16 23.07
CA VAL A 57 -2.16 11.28 23.49
C VAL A 57 -2.07 10.92 24.99
N ALA A 58 -0.87 10.91 25.58
CA ALA A 58 -0.70 10.65 27.01
C ALA A 58 -1.28 11.78 27.88
N ASP A 59 -1.17 13.04 27.43
CA ASP A 59 -1.81 14.20 28.08
C ASP A 59 -3.35 14.11 28.04
N LEU A 60 -3.88 13.27 27.15
CA LEU A 60 -5.31 13.00 26.98
C LEU A 60 -5.77 11.72 27.68
N GLY A 61 -4.90 11.11 28.48
CA GLY A 61 -5.21 9.95 29.31
C GLY A 61 -4.86 8.59 28.69
N ALA A 62 -4.16 8.55 27.54
CA ALA A 62 -3.63 7.29 27.03
C ALA A 62 -2.54 6.75 27.99
N VAL A 63 -2.59 5.46 28.31
CA VAL A 63 -1.67 4.79 29.22
C VAL A 63 -0.55 4.08 28.47
N GLY A 64 -0.85 3.41 27.35
CA GLY A 64 0.18 2.76 26.53
C GLY A 64 0.78 1.48 27.15
N ASP A 65 -0.01 0.73 27.94
CA ASP A 65 0.40 -0.51 28.64
C ASP A 65 -0.03 -1.82 27.93
N GLY A 66 -0.65 -1.71 26.76
CA GLY A 66 -1.19 -2.81 25.93
C GLY A 66 -2.46 -3.44 26.46
N ARG A 67 -3.02 -2.93 27.57
CA ARG A 67 -4.15 -3.52 28.30
C ARG A 67 -5.29 -2.55 28.52
N THR A 68 -4.97 -1.33 28.92
CA THR A 68 -5.92 -0.24 29.10
C THR A 68 -6.46 0.19 27.75
N ASP A 69 -7.77 0.35 27.64
CA ASP A 69 -8.41 0.82 26.41
C ASP A 69 -8.12 2.32 26.21
N ASP A 70 -7.19 2.62 25.31
CA ASP A 70 -6.72 3.98 25.02
C ASP A 70 -7.59 4.70 23.97
N THR A 71 -8.63 4.04 23.46
CA THR A 71 -9.45 4.53 22.34
C THR A 71 -9.95 5.96 22.54
N GLY A 72 -10.42 6.30 23.75
CA GLY A 72 -10.95 7.63 24.04
C GLY A 72 -9.92 8.75 23.89
N ALA A 73 -8.67 8.51 24.28
CA ALA A 73 -7.60 9.51 24.17
C ALA A 73 -7.27 9.82 22.70
N PHE A 74 -7.25 8.80 21.84
CA PHE A 74 -7.01 8.96 20.41
C PHE A 74 -8.16 9.70 19.69
N GLU A 75 -9.42 9.40 20.03
CA GLU A 75 -10.57 10.11 19.48
C GLU A 75 -10.56 11.60 19.86
N ILE A 76 -10.17 11.92 21.11
CA ILE A 76 -10.02 13.29 21.58
C ILE A 76 -8.86 13.97 20.82
N ALA A 77 -7.73 13.30 20.65
CA ALA A 77 -6.57 13.83 19.94
C ALA A 77 -6.90 14.20 18.49
N TYR A 78 -7.61 13.31 17.79
CA TYR A 78 -8.07 13.56 16.44
C TYR A 78 -9.08 14.73 16.38
N SER A 79 -10.07 14.75 17.28
CA SER A 79 -11.06 15.84 17.35
C SER A 79 -10.39 17.20 17.58
N MET A 80 -9.37 17.23 18.45
CA MET A 80 -8.54 18.40 18.70
C MET A 80 -7.70 18.83 17.49
N ALA A 81 -7.26 17.88 16.65
CA ALA A 81 -6.56 18.18 15.41
C ALA A 81 -7.52 18.77 14.35
N ALA A 82 -8.68 18.15 14.16
CA ALA A 82 -9.71 18.60 13.24
C ALA A 82 -10.26 20.00 13.61
N ALA A 83 -10.49 20.28 14.90
CA ALA A 83 -10.97 21.57 15.38
C ALA A 83 -9.96 22.73 15.16
N ARG A 84 -8.68 22.41 14.96
CA ARG A 84 -7.60 23.39 14.71
C ARG A 84 -7.28 23.60 13.24
N VAL A 85 -8.10 23.07 12.34
CA VAL A 85 -8.00 23.38 10.91
C VAL A 85 -8.41 24.83 10.68
N THR A 86 -7.49 25.59 10.09
CA THR A 86 -7.74 27.00 9.72
C THR A 86 -7.37 27.20 8.25
N ASP A 87 -8.26 27.84 7.50
CA ASP A 87 -8.10 28.09 6.05
C ASP A 87 -7.84 26.80 5.25
N GLY A 88 -8.55 25.71 5.60
CA GLY A 88 -8.42 24.42 4.93
C GLY A 88 -7.10 23.68 5.21
N VAL A 89 -6.33 24.13 6.21
CA VAL A 89 -5.02 23.51 6.53
C VAL A 89 -4.99 23.10 7.99
N GLY A 90 -4.74 21.80 8.24
CA GLY A 90 -4.42 21.28 9.56
C GLY A 90 -2.95 21.52 9.89
N ARG A 91 -2.71 21.89 11.15
CA ARG A 91 -1.37 22.29 11.66
C ARG A 91 -1.01 21.57 12.96
N VAL A 92 -1.67 20.43 13.19
CA VAL A 92 -1.54 19.65 14.40
C VAL A 92 -0.75 18.39 14.12
N VAL A 93 0.22 18.12 14.99
CA VAL A 93 0.90 16.82 15.07
C VAL A 93 0.34 16.09 16.28
N VAL A 94 -0.27 14.93 16.04
CA VAL A 94 -0.65 14.00 17.10
C VAL A 94 0.59 13.17 17.46
N GLN A 95 1.18 13.47 18.61
CA GLN A 95 2.35 12.78 19.14
C GLN A 95 1.89 11.56 19.94
N ILE A 96 2.52 10.42 19.67
CA ILE A 96 2.25 9.16 20.34
C ILE A 96 3.58 8.71 20.98
N PRO A 97 3.70 8.66 22.31
CA PRO A 97 4.95 8.28 22.95
C PRO A 97 5.23 6.78 22.77
N ALA A 98 6.38 6.33 23.28
CA ALA A 98 6.68 4.91 23.32
C ALA A 98 5.67 4.19 24.24
N GLY A 99 5.21 3.01 23.83
CA GLY A 99 4.16 2.25 24.50
C GLY A 99 3.37 1.36 23.54
N GLU A 100 2.56 0.47 24.11
CA GLU A 100 1.61 -0.34 23.37
C GLU A 100 0.19 0.18 23.68
N PHE A 101 -0.54 0.68 22.70
CA PHE A 101 -1.84 1.33 22.92
C PHE A 101 -2.97 0.44 22.39
N LEU A 102 -3.87 0.03 23.26
CA LEU A 102 -5.00 -0.83 22.87
C LEU A 102 -6.16 0.04 22.37
N ILE A 103 -6.57 -0.18 21.12
CA ILE A 103 -7.68 0.52 20.47
C ILE A 103 -8.78 -0.48 20.12
N THR A 104 -9.95 -0.31 20.71
CA THR A 104 -11.06 -1.28 20.64
C THR A 104 -12.24 -0.81 19.78
N ARG A 105 -12.29 0.47 19.39
CA ARG A 105 -13.36 1.00 18.53
C ARG A 105 -12.85 1.36 17.14
N PRO A 106 -13.61 1.04 16.07
CA PRO A 106 -13.28 1.46 14.72
C PRO A 106 -13.20 2.99 14.57
N ASN A 107 -12.36 3.45 13.66
CA ASN A 107 -12.14 4.84 13.26
C ASN A 107 -11.58 5.75 14.37
N ALA A 108 -11.12 5.17 15.48
CA ALA A 108 -10.68 5.94 16.63
C ALA A 108 -9.41 6.77 16.39
N LEU A 109 -8.51 6.31 15.49
CA LEU A 109 -7.31 7.05 15.13
C LEU A 109 -7.61 8.18 14.13
N LEU A 110 -8.50 7.91 13.18
CA LEU A 110 -8.96 8.87 12.17
C LEU A 110 -10.42 8.56 11.81
N ASN A 111 -11.33 9.44 12.21
CA ASN A 111 -12.75 9.39 11.83
C ASN A 111 -13.03 10.50 10.82
N GLY A 112 -12.52 10.35 9.59
CA GLY A 112 -12.42 11.36 8.52
C GLY A 112 -13.73 11.87 7.94
N THR A 113 -14.69 12.20 8.81
CA THR A 113 -15.89 13.01 8.59
C THR A 113 -15.72 14.43 9.16
N ALA A 114 -14.60 14.71 9.83
CA ALA A 114 -14.23 16.00 10.39
C ALA A 114 -12.84 16.41 9.89
N PRO A 115 -12.53 17.72 9.75
CA PRO A 115 -13.43 18.88 9.84
C PRO A 115 -14.58 18.85 8.81
N PRO A 116 -15.62 19.70 8.96
CA PRO A 116 -16.79 19.71 8.07
C PRO A 116 -16.50 20.17 6.63
N ARG A 117 -15.28 20.65 6.36
CA ARG A 117 -14.80 21.03 5.03
C ARG A 117 -13.48 20.33 4.77
N PRO A 118 -13.15 19.97 3.52
CA PRO A 118 -11.87 19.35 3.21
C PRO A 118 -10.68 20.13 3.77
N ALA A 119 -9.67 19.39 4.21
CA ALA A 119 -8.50 19.94 4.86
C ALA A 119 -7.23 19.21 4.42
N SER A 120 -6.13 19.97 4.33
CA SER A 120 -4.81 19.43 4.03
C SER A 120 -3.91 19.47 5.26
N GLY A 121 -3.22 18.37 5.53
CA GLY A 121 -2.18 18.30 6.57
C GLY A 121 -2.70 17.81 7.91
N LEU A 122 -2.45 16.53 8.20
CA LEU A 122 -2.60 15.94 9.53
C LEU A 122 -1.50 14.89 9.70
N ARG A 123 -0.78 14.95 10.82
CA ARG A 123 0.38 14.08 11.06
C ARG A 123 0.25 13.34 12.38
N PHE A 124 0.51 12.04 12.34
CA PHE A 124 0.66 11.16 13.48
C PHE A 124 2.13 10.73 13.59
N SER A 125 2.75 10.95 14.75
CA SER A 125 4.17 10.67 14.96
C SER A 125 4.39 9.80 16.19
N GLY A 126 4.98 8.62 15.99
CA GLY A 126 5.40 7.71 17.06
C GLY A 126 6.86 7.91 17.48
N ALA A 127 7.31 7.11 18.45
CA ALA A 127 8.68 7.10 18.94
C ALA A 127 9.64 6.25 18.07
N GLY A 128 9.12 5.33 17.25
CA GLY A 128 9.89 4.40 16.42
C GLY A 128 9.11 3.12 16.11
N LYS A 129 9.51 2.39 15.04
CA LYS A 129 8.98 1.04 14.75
C LYS A 129 9.13 0.16 15.99
N ARG A 130 8.02 -0.46 16.44
CA ARG A 130 7.95 -1.31 17.64
C ARG A 130 8.30 -0.62 18.97
N MET A 131 8.54 0.70 18.97
CA MET A 131 8.62 1.50 20.19
C MET A 131 7.24 2.07 20.53
N THR A 132 6.51 2.49 19.50
CA THR A 132 5.09 2.84 19.59
C THR A 132 4.31 1.81 18.79
N THR A 133 3.42 1.07 19.43
CA THR A 133 2.58 0.06 18.78
C THR A 133 1.11 0.36 19.05
N LEU A 134 0.31 0.53 17.99
CA LEU A 134 -1.14 0.63 18.08
C LEU A 134 -1.76 -0.75 17.84
N VAL A 135 -2.37 -1.32 18.88
CA VAL A 135 -3.00 -2.64 18.84
C VAL A 135 -4.48 -2.47 18.58
N PHE A 136 -4.90 -2.73 17.34
CA PHE A 136 -6.30 -2.62 16.95
C PHE A 136 -7.02 -3.94 17.23
N ARG A 137 -7.94 -3.92 18.20
CA ARG A 137 -8.75 -5.07 18.62
C ARG A 137 -10.24 -4.68 18.68
N PRO A 138 -10.86 -4.38 17.52
CA PRO A 138 -12.30 -4.16 17.46
C PRO A 138 -13.07 -5.42 17.88
N GLN A 139 -14.33 -5.24 18.29
CA GLN A 139 -15.23 -6.34 18.62
C GLN A 139 -15.42 -7.30 17.42
N ASP A 140 -15.54 -6.74 16.22
CA ASP A 140 -15.68 -7.46 14.95
C ASP A 140 -14.50 -7.18 14.03
N GLY A 141 -14.04 -8.20 13.29
CA GLY A 141 -12.95 -8.05 12.31
C GLY A 141 -13.43 -7.41 11.01
N PRO A 142 -14.13 -8.15 10.14
CA PRO A 142 -14.54 -7.66 8.82
C PRO A 142 -15.33 -6.35 8.89
N GLY A 143 -14.94 -5.38 8.05
CA GLY A 143 -15.57 -4.06 7.99
C GLY A 143 -15.13 -3.06 9.08
N SER A 144 -14.33 -3.48 10.06
CA SER A 144 -13.73 -2.57 11.05
C SER A 144 -12.43 -1.98 10.53
N TYR A 145 -12.32 -0.66 10.57
CA TYR A 145 -11.11 0.08 10.17
C TYR A 145 -10.54 0.86 11.36
N LEU A 146 -9.22 0.92 11.52
CA LEU A 146 -8.60 1.80 12.51
C LEU A 146 -8.69 3.28 12.07
N CYS A 147 -8.51 3.51 10.78
CA CYS A 147 -8.59 4.80 10.12
C CYS A 147 -9.64 4.78 9.00
N ARG A 148 -10.39 5.87 8.89
CA ARG A 148 -11.33 6.09 7.80
C ARG A 148 -11.20 7.54 7.33
N ASN A 149 -11.05 7.76 6.03
CA ASN A 149 -11.12 9.09 5.42
C ASN A 149 -12.26 9.14 4.41
N GLU A 150 -13.22 10.03 4.62
CA GLU A 150 -14.42 10.18 3.80
C GLU A 150 -14.31 11.42 2.92
N ASP A 151 -13.28 11.47 2.08
CA ASP A 151 -13.00 12.59 1.18
C ASP A 151 -12.74 13.93 1.91
N VAL A 152 -12.22 13.86 3.14
CA VAL A 152 -11.98 15.06 3.96
C VAL A 152 -10.52 15.47 3.97
N TRP A 153 -9.61 14.53 4.24
CA TRP A 153 -8.21 14.87 4.45
C TRP A 153 -7.34 14.60 3.21
N SER A 154 -6.48 15.56 2.86
CA SER A 154 -5.30 15.36 2.01
C SER A 154 -4.02 15.55 2.81
N ASN A 155 -2.87 15.11 2.27
CA ASN A 155 -1.56 15.29 2.90
C ASN A 155 -1.52 14.73 4.34
N LEU A 156 -2.02 13.50 4.49
CA LEU A 156 -1.95 12.73 5.73
C LEU A 156 -0.54 12.13 5.90
N SER A 157 0.02 12.16 7.10
CA SER A 157 1.30 11.51 7.40
C SER A 157 1.23 10.63 8.65
N PHE A 158 1.77 9.42 8.55
CA PHE A 158 2.00 8.50 9.67
C PHE A 158 3.46 8.13 9.71
N GLU A 159 4.09 8.28 10.88
CA GLU A 159 5.53 8.09 10.98
C GLU A 159 5.94 7.35 12.25
N ARG A 160 6.94 6.47 12.13
CA ARG A 160 7.67 5.88 13.26
C ARG A 160 6.80 5.12 14.26
N MET A 161 5.95 4.22 13.77
CA MET A 161 5.09 3.38 14.64
C MET A 161 4.76 2.03 14.00
N GLU A 162 4.30 1.11 14.82
CA GLU A 162 3.71 -0.16 14.38
C GLU A 162 2.17 -0.11 14.50
N PHE A 163 1.49 -0.66 13.50
CA PHE A 163 0.07 -0.99 13.54
C PHE A 163 -0.07 -2.51 13.59
N ARG A 164 -0.69 -3.03 14.66
CA ARG A 164 -0.89 -4.47 14.86
C ARG A 164 -2.37 -4.79 14.92
N SER A 165 -2.83 -5.66 14.01
CA SER A 165 -4.18 -6.22 14.11
C SER A 165 -4.21 -7.34 15.13
N ALA A 166 -5.09 -7.22 16.13
CA ALA A 166 -5.39 -8.26 17.12
C ALA A 166 -6.76 -8.91 16.91
N THR A 167 -7.52 -8.48 15.89
CA THR A 167 -8.78 -9.09 15.49
C THR A 167 -8.68 -9.51 14.02
N PRO A 168 -8.58 -10.82 13.71
CA PRO A 168 -8.47 -11.31 12.34
C PRO A 168 -9.53 -10.74 11.39
N GLY A 169 -9.09 -10.19 10.26
CA GLY A 169 -9.98 -9.57 9.27
C GLY A 169 -10.33 -8.11 9.53
N ALA A 170 -9.84 -7.50 10.62
CA ALA A 170 -9.84 -6.04 10.74
C ALA A 170 -8.97 -5.40 9.65
N SER A 171 -9.18 -4.11 9.36
CA SER A 171 -8.44 -3.35 8.35
C SER A 171 -7.77 -2.13 8.97
N PHE A 172 -6.65 -1.69 8.41
CA PHE A 172 -5.99 -0.50 8.91
C PHE A 172 -6.67 0.78 8.42
N PHE A 173 -6.85 0.95 7.11
CA PHE A 173 -7.33 2.22 6.55
C PHE A 173 -8.39 2.03 5.45
N SER A 174 -9.49 2.79 5.52
CA SER A 174 -10.44 2.99 4.41
C SER A 174 -10.31 4.41 3.89
N SER A 175 -10.02 4.59 2.59
CA SER A 175 -9.96 5.92 1.95
C SER A 175 -10.99 5.99 0.84
N TYR A 176 -12.02 6.81 1.04
CA TYR A 176 -12.99 7.15 0.00
C TYR A 176 -12.65 8.53 -0.57
N SER A 177 -12.73 8.69 -1.89
CA SER A 177 -12.57 10.01 -2.50
C SER A 177 -13.34 10.24 -3.80
N THR A 178 -13.75 11.49 -3.99
CA THR A 178 -14.30 12.04 -5.22
C THR A 178 -13.57 13.33 -5.65
N GLY A 179 -12.38 13.58 -5.09
CA GLY A 179 -11.59 14.77 -5.45
C GLY A 179 -10.68 15.35 -4.37
N GLN A 180 -10.62 14.80 -3.16
CA GLN A 180 -9.83 15.39 -2.06
C GLN A 180 -8.72 14.48 -1.52
N ALA A 181 -8.93 13.17 -1.45
CA ALA A 181 -8.14 12.30 -0.57
C ALA A 181 -6.82 11.84 -1.23
N GLN A 182 -5.79 12.69 -1.19
CA GLN A 182 -4.49 12.45 -1.84
C GLN A 182 -3.29 12.77 -0.94
N ASP A 183 -2.08 12.55 -1.45
CA ASP A 183 -0.81 12.95 -0.85
C ASP A 183 -0.48 12.26 0.49
N TYR A 184 -0.87 10.99 0.65
CA TYR A 184 -0.59 10.27 1.90
C TYR A 184 0.87 9.86 2.02
N ARG A 185 1.43 9.93 3.23
CA ARG A 185 2.81 9.56 3.53
C ARG A 185 2.89 8.61 4.70
N PHE A 186 3.67 7.55 4.52
CA PHE A 186 4.00 6.59 5.54
C PHE A 186 5.52 6.45 5.59
N SER A 187 6.14 6.83 6.70
CA SER A 187 7.60 6.79 6.85
C SER A 187 7.98 6.00 8.10
N GLU A 188 8.81 4.98 7.94
CA GLU A 188 9.25 4.13 9.04
C GLU A 188 8.07 3.51 9.83
N CYS A 189 7.03 3.08 9.13
CA CYS A 189 5.90 2.36 9.72
C CYS A 189 6.07 0.85 9.62
N GLU A 190 5.40 0.10 10.50
CA GLU A 190 5.30 -1.36 10.42
C GLU A 190 3.84 -1.81 10.52
N TRP A 191 3.44 -2.79 9.70
CA TRP A 191 2.15 -3.47 9.82
C TRP A 191 2.36 -4.94 10.19
N SER A 192 1.61 -5.44 11.17
CA SER A 192 1.69 -6.82 11.67
C SER A 192 0.32 -7.37 12.08
N GLY A 193 0.21 -8.69 12.28
CA GLY A 193 -1.06 -9.38 12.55
C GLY A 193 -1.84 -9.75 11.28
N GLU A 194 -3.06 -10.25 11.43
CA GLU A 194 -3.91 -10.61 10.29
C GLU A 194 -4.87 -9.46 9.95
N TRP A 195 -4.70 -8.90 8.75
CA TRP A 195 -5.52 -7.83 8.19
C TRP A 195 -6.43 -8.35 7.08
N GLU A 196 -7.60 -7.73 6.89
CA GLU A 196 -8.31 -7.85 5.61
C GLU A 196 -7.63 -6.97 4.56
N TYR A 197 -7.52 -5.67 4.85
CA TYR A 197 -6.75 -4.70 4.09
C TYR A 197 -5.76 -3.94 4.97
N GLY A 198 -4.57 -3.64 4.45
CA GLY A 198 -3.78 -2.53 5.01
C GLY A 198 -4.47 -1.21 4.71
N LEU A 199 -4.62 -0.89 3.43
CA LEU A 199 -5.34 0.28 2.94
C LEU A 199 -6.28 -0.16 1.82
N ALA A 200 -7.53 0.28 1.90
CA ALA A 200 -8.53 0.02 0.91
C ALA A 200 -9.04 1.34 0.32
N LEU A 201 -8.91 1.49 -0.99
CA LEU A 201 -9.28 2.69 -1.74
C LEU A 201 -10.62 2.49 -2.44
N ASP A 202 -11.46 3.51 -2.35
CA ASP A 202 -12.85 3.58 -2.81
C ASP A 202 -13.14 4.96 -3.42
N GLY A 203 -14.12 5.06 -4.32
CA GLY A 203 -14.57 6.31 -4.92
C GLY A 203 -14.36 6.38 -6.43
N THR A 204 -14.25 7.60 -6.96
CA THR A 204 -14.24 7.87 -8.41
C THR A 204 -13.10 8.78 -8.85
N ASP A 205 -12.45 9.46 -7.92
CA ASP A 205 -11.33 10.36 -8.22
C ASP A 205 -10.42 10.48 -6.99
N THR A 206 -9.16 10.87 -7.20
CA THR A 206 -8.27 11.39 -6.16
C THR A 206 -8.13 10.43 -4.97
N ASN A 207 -7.54 9.26 -5.20
CA ASN A 207 -6.89 8.44 -4.17
C ASN A 207 -5.46 8.20 -4.62
N SER A 208 -4.74 9.30 -4.78
CA SER A 208 -3.51 9.35 -5.57
C SER A 208 -2.36 9.90 -4.75
N GLU A 209 -1.16 9.80 -5.31
CA GLU A 209 0.04 10.46 -4.78
C GLU A 209 0.46 9.95 -3.38
N MET A 210 0.32 8.63 -3.16
CA MET A 210 0.64 8.02 -1.88
C MET A 210 2.06 7.47 -1.86
N ARG A 211 2.74 7.60 -0.71
CA ARG A 211 4.14 7.21 -0.56
C ARG A 211 4.40 6.42 0.71
N TRP A 212 5.22 5.37 0.56
CA TRP A 212 5.77 4.56 1.64
C TRP A 212 7.30 4.56 1.56
N GLU A 213 7.95 4.93 2.66
CA GLU A 213 9.42 5.04 2.76
C GLU A 213 9.91 4.27 4.00
N ALA A 214 10.90 3.38 3.81
CA ALA A 214 11.54 2.60 4.89
C ALA A 214 10.55 1.83 5.81
N CYS A 215 9.40 1.46 5.26
CA CYS A 215 8.34 0.77 5.99
C CYS A 215 8.50 -0.75 5.93
N ARG A 216 7.85 -1.45 6.87
CA ARG A 216 7.73 -2.91 6.87
C ARG A 216 6.27 -3.33 6.74
N VAL A 217 5.98 -4.21 5.79
CA VAL A 217 4.68 -4.87 5.64
C VAL A 217 4.85 -6.32 6.04
N GLY A 218 4.19 -6.75 7.12
CA GLY A 218 4.21 -8.14 7.57
C GLY A 218 2.87 -8.64 8.07
N GLY A 219 2.87 -9.78 8.75
CA GLY A 219 1.63 -10.45 9.15
C GLY A 219 0.98 -11.18 7.98
N SER A 220 -0.34 -11.09 7.83
CA SER A 220 -1.11 -11.81 6.80
C SER A 220 -2.27 -10.98 6.28
N TYR A 221 -2.64 -11.15 5.00
CA TYR A 221 -3.65 -10.33 4.33
C TYR A 221 -4.73 -11.16 3.63
N ARG A 222 -5.99 -11.07 4.09
CA ARG A 222 -7.14 -11.71 3.42
C ARG A 222 -7.30 -11.24 1.99
N ARG A 223 -7.05 -9.96 1.74
CA ARG A 223 -7.11 -9.36 0.42
C ARG A 223 -5.72 -8.90 0.00
N ALA A 224 -5.36 -7.66 0.34
CA ALA A 224 -4.07 -7.07 0.02
C ALA A 224 -3.61 -6.06 1.08
N PHE A 225 -2.32 -5.74 1.12
CA PHE A 225 -1.84 -4.59 1.88
C PHE A 225 -2.39 -3.29 1.30
N LEU A 226 -2.25 -3.03 0.00
CA LEU A 226 -2.92 -1.91 -0.67
C LEU A 226 -3.87 -2.45 -1.74
N TYR A 227 -5.16 -2.12 -1.61
CA TYR A 227 -6.21 -2.53 -2.54
C TYR A 227 -6.89 -1.30 -3.15
N SER A 228 -6.82 -1.19 -4.48
CA SER A 228 -7.37 -0.07 -5.26
C SER A 228 -8.44 -0.57 -6.22
N GLY A 229 -9.70 -0.58 -5.79
CA GLY A 229 -10.78 -1.13 -6.60
C GLY A 229 -12.04 -1.43 -5.82
N ARG A 230 -12.28 -0.79 -4.67
CA ARG A 230 -13.48 -1.08 -3.88
C ARG A 230 -14.69 -0.46 -4.55
N THR A 231 -15.70 -1.29 -4.75
CA THR A 231 -16.98 -0.87 -5.31
C THR A 231 -18.05 -1.10 -4.26
N GLY A 232 -18.61 -0.02 -3.72
CA GLY A 232 -19.58 -0.13 -2.62
C GLY A 232 -20.55 1.04 -2.50
N ARG A 233 -20.36 2.13 -3.26
CA ARG A 233 -21.18 3.36 -3.14
C ARG A 233 -21.83 3.77 -4.46
N GLY A 234 -22.07 2.80 -5.34
CA GLY A 234 -22.75 3.01 -6.62
C GLY A 234 -21.84 3.47 -7.77
N GLN A 235 -20.53 3.61 -7.55
CA GLN A 235 -19.56 3.86 -8.61
C GLN A 235 -19.45 2.69 -9.60
N VAL A 236 -19.17 3.02 -10.86
CA VAL A 236 -18.80 2.01 -11.85
C VAL A 236 -17.38 1.57 -11.53
N PRO A 237 -17.07 0.25 -11.53
CA PRO A 237 -15.76 -0.21 -11.10
C PRO A 237 -14.57 0.46 -11.80
N ASN A 238 -14.71 0.76 -13.09
CA ASN A 238 -13.68 1.40 -13.89
C ASN A 238 -13.47 2.90 -13.60
N ASP A 239 -14.36 3.56 -12.85
CA ASP A 239 -14.17 4.98 -12.49
C ASP A 239 -12.89 5.21 -11.67
N GLN A 240 -12.36 4.15 -11.05
CA GLN A 240 -11.14 4.17 -10.22
C GLN A 240 -9.83 4.16 -11.01
N ASP A 241 -9.88 4.13 -12.34
CA ASP A 241 -8.69 4.16 -13.21
C ASP A 241 -7.87 5.48 -13.05
N GLN A 242 -8.45 6.51 -12.40
CA GLN A 242 -7.77 7.76 -12.03
C GLN A 242 -6.96 7.69 -10.72
N PHE A 243 -6.97 6.56 -10.01
CA PHE A 243 -6.18 6.39 -8.80
C PHE A 243 -4.73 6.08 -9.18
N LEU A 244 -3.81 7.04 -8.98
CA LEU A 244 -2.48 6.99 -9.61
C LEU A 244 -1.38 7.52 -8.69
N ASN A 245 -0.13 7.24 -9.09
CA ASN A 245 1.10 7.71 -8.43
C ASN A 245 1.29 7.15 -7.01
N TYR A 246 1.72 5.89 -6.95
CA TYR A 246 2.08 5.19 -5.72
C TYR A 246 3.57 4.90 -5.71
N TRP A 247 4.25 5.32 -4.65
CA TRP A 247 5.70 5.15 -4.52
C TRP A 247 6.06 4.36 -3.27
N PHE A 248 6.78 3.25 -3.47
CA PHE A 248 7.28 2.38 -2.42
C PHE A 248 8.80 2.38 -2.49
N THR A 249 9.48 2.88 -1.46
CA THR A 249 10.94 3.01 -1.45
C THR A 249 11.52 2.36 -0.19
N ASP A 250 12.55 1.53 -0.38
CA ASP A 250 13.26 0.83 0.69
C ASP A 250 12.33 0.01 1.60
N MET A 251 11.38 -0.67 0.98
CA MET A 251 10.38 -1.45 1.70
C MET A 251 10.94 -2.80 2.18
N LYS A 252 10.52 -3.23 3.37
CA LYS A 252 10.64 -4.62 3.78
C LYS A 252 9.26 -5.28 3.73
N VAL A 253 8.99 -6.03 2.67
CA VAL A 253 7.73 -6.75 2.47
C VAL A 253 7.95 -8.20 2.88
N GLU A 254 7.54 -8.57 4.09
CA GLU A 254 7.74 -9.91 4.67
C GLU A 254 6.48 -10.35 5.41
N TYR A 255 5.58 -11.01 4.70
CA TYR A 255 4.29 -11.50 5.21
C TYR A 255 4.14 -13.00 5.01
N GLU A 256 3.21 -13.62 5.75
CA GLU A 256 2.95 -15.05 5.69
C GLU A 256 2.18 -15.41 4.43
N TRP A 257 1.04 -14.77 4.20
CA TRP A 257 0.19 -14.99 3.03
C TRP A 257 -0.66 -13.76 2.72
N GLY A 258 -1.15 -13.68 1.48
CA GLY A 258 -1.95 -12.55 1.01
C GLY A 258 -1.37 -11.88 -0.22
N ASN A 259 -1.87 -10.67 -0.54
CA ASN A 259 -1.30 -9.87 -1.61
C ASN A 259 -0.64 -8.61 -1.04
N PHE A 260 0.43 -8.12 -1.67
CA PHE A 260 0.99 -6.80 -1.30
C PHE A 260 0.20 -5.68 -1.99
N LEU A 261 0.23 -5.60 -3.32
CA LEU A 261 -0.51 -4.62 -4.10
C LEU A 261 -1.58 -5.29 -4.96
N GLU A 262 -2.82 -4.80 -4.91
CA GLU A 262 -3.91 -5.25 -5.77
C GLU A 262 -4.64 -4.08 -6.44
N PHE A 263 -4.51 -3.99 -7.76
CA PHE A 263 -5.03 -2.87 -8.57
C PHE A 263 -5.85 -3.39 -9.77
N PRO A 264 -7.13 -3.77 -9.55
CA PRO A 264 -8.02 -4.18 -10.64
C PRO A 264 -8.16 -3.16 -11.77
N TYR A 265 -8.38 -1.87 -11.48
CA TYR A 265 -8.86 -0.92 -12.49
C TYR A 265 -7.80 0.05 -13.02
N GLY A 266 -6.53 -0.16 -12.73
CA GLY A 266 -5.42 0.68 -13.20
C GLY A 266 -4.58 1.23 -12.06
N GLY A 267 -3.51 1.93 -12.39
CA GLY A 267 -2.61 2.61 -11.47
C GLY A 267 -1.26 2.96 -12.08
N SER A 268 -0.59 3.98 -11.49
CA SER A 268 0.83 4.28 -11.74
C SER A 268 1.61 3.94 -10.47
N ILE A 269 2.29 2.80 -10.48
CA ILE A 269 3.00 2.25 -9.31
C ILE A 269 4.50 2.19 -9.60
N ALA A 270 5.31 2.65 -8.64
CA ALA A 270 6.75 2.47 -8.62
C ALA A 270 7.20 1.86 -7.28
N CYS A 271 7.87 0.72 -7.35
CA CYS A 271 8.53 0.08 -6.21
C CYS A 271 10.05 0.08 -6.44
N ARG A 272 10.83 0.59 -5.48
CA ARG A 272 12.29 0.72 -5.59
C ARG A 272 12.98 0.25 -4.33
N GLY A 273 13.96 -0.64 -4.49
CA GLY A 273 14.72 -1.18 -3.38
C GLY A 273 13.91 -2.12 -2.49
N GLY A 274 14.62 -2.81 -1.61
CA GLY A 274 14.01 -3.58 -0.53
C GLY A 274 14.05 -5.09 -0.70
N SER A 275 13.35 -5.78 0.19
CA SER A 275 13.32 -7.25 0.27
C SER A 275 11.87 -7.72 0.38
N TYR A 276 11.50 -8.63 -0.52
CA TYR A 276 10.13 -9.08 -0.74
C TYR A 276 10.04 -10.60 -0.56
N ILE A 277 9.37 -11.03 0.51
CA ILE A 277 9.31 -12.42 0.96
C ILE A 277 7.87 -12.78 1.32
N ILE A 278 7.35 -13.83 0.70
CA ILE A 278 6.14 -14.53 1.13
C ILE A 278 6.63 -15.77 1.87
N THR A 279 6.29 -15.90 3.15
CA THR A 279 6.85 -16.95 4.03
C THR A 279 5.97 -18.18 4.15
N GLY A 280 4.70 -18.10 3.74
CA GLY A 280 3.73 -19.18 3.82
C GLY A 280 2.68 -19.14 2.71
N LYS A 281 1.56 -19.82 2.94
CA LYS A 281 0.46 -19.96 1.97
C LYS A 281 -0.85 -19.54 2.60
N ARG A 282 -1.83 -19.16 1.77
CA ARG A 282 -3.18 -18.91 2.28
C ARG A 282 -3.70 -20.20 2.94
N PRO A 283 -4.23 -20.12 4.17
CA PRO A 283 -4.69 -21.31 4.90
C PRO A 283 -5.92 -21.95 4.27
N GLN A 284 -6.66 -21.20 3.45
CA GLN A 284 -7.88 -21.63 2.79
C GLN A 284 -7.86 -21.17 1.34
N SER A 285 -8.35 -22.03 0.45
CA SER A 285 -8.60 -21.65 -0.94
C SER A 285 -9.84 -20.76 -1.01
N THR A 286 -9.66 -19.50 -1.39
CA THR A 286 -10.76 -18.53 -1.49
C THR A 286 -10.80 -17.92 -2.88
N GLU A 287 -11.97 -17.81 -3.50
CA GLU A 287 -12.08 -17.04 -4.73
C GLU A 287 -11.91 -15.53 -4.46
N PRO A 288 -11.17 -14.78 -5.29
CA PRO A 288 -10.50 -15.15 -6.56
C PRO A 288 -9.03 -15.59 -6.42
N TYR A 289 -8.54 -15.86 -5.22
CA TYR A 289 -7.11 -16.06 -4.94
C TYR A 289 -6.65 -17.51 -4.95
N GLY A 290 -7.55 -18.48 -4.75
CA GLY A 290 -7.17 -19.84 -4.41
C GLY A 290 -6.27 -19.85 -3.18
N THR A 291 -5.18 -20.61 -3.25
CA THR A 291 -4.09 -20.66 -2.25
C THR A 291 -2.97 -19.65 -2.50
N THR A 292 -3.01 -18.94 -3.64
CA THR A 292 -1.93 -18.10 -4.14
C THR A 292 -1.79 -16.79 -3.36
N SER A 293 -0.53 -16.42 -3.06
CA SER A 293 -0.14 -15.13 -2.53
C SER A 293 0.70 -14.39 -3.57
N THR A 294 0.45 -13.09 -3.76
CA THR A 294 1.05 -12.33 -4.87
C THR A 294 1.63 -10.99 -4.42
N PHE A 295 2.86 -10.63 -4.82
CA PHE A 295 3.34 -9.27 -4.54
C PHE A 295 2.55 -8.22 -5.33
N PHE A 296 2.32 -8.44 -6.63
CA PHE A 296 1.63 -7.50 -7.51
C PHE A 296 0.48 -8.19 -8.26
N ARG A 297 -0.77 -7.87 -7.93
CA ARG A 297 -1.96 -8.48 -8.55
C ARG A 297 -2.79 -7.44 -9.30
N PHE A 298 -2.88 -7.57 -10.62
CA PHE A 298 -3.60 -6.64 -11.50
C PHE A 298 -4.64 -7.41 -12.33
N PRO A 299 -5.76 -7.86 -11.74
CA PRO A 299 -6.51 -9.02 -12.24
C PRO A 299 -7.52 -8.73 -13.36
N VAL A 300 -7.76 -7.48 -13.72
CA VAL A 300 -8.78 -7.10 -14.72
C VAL A 300 -8.11 -6.49 -15.94
N GLY A 301 -8.69 -6.73 -17.11
CA GLY A 301 -8.21 -6.17 -18.39
C GLY A 301 -9.12 -5.09 -18.98
N VAL A 302 -10.27 -4.81 -18.38
CA VAL A 302 -11.15 -3.73 -18.84
C VAL A 302 -10.76 -2.44 -18.13
N HIS A 303 -10.35 -1.43 -18.91
CA HIS A 303 -9.88 -0.13 -18.43
C HIS A 303 -10.40 0.98 -19.34
N HIS A 304 -10.38 2.23 -18.88
CA HIS A 304 -10.69 3.41 -19.71
C HIS A 304 -9.51 3.84 -20.59
N ASP A 305 -8.62 2.90 -20.97
CA ASP A 305 -7.33 3.18 -21.62
C ASP A 305 -6.48 4.21 -20.85
N SER A 306 -6.65 4.25 -19.53
CA SER A 306 -6.03 5.20 -18.63
C SER A 306 -4.69 4.65 -18.08
N VAL A 307 -4.24 5.14 -16.93
CA VAL A 307 -2.92 4.96 -16.33
C VAL A 307 -2.69 3.50 -15.93
N GLN A 308 -2.09 2.72 -16.82
CA GLN A 308 -1.60 1.36 -16.54
C GLN A 308 -0.06 1.39 -16.59
N ARG A 309 0.58 1.67 -15.46
CA ARG A 309 2.04 1.73 -15.35
C ARG A 309 2.51 1.05 -14.08
N PHE A 310 3.35 0.04 -14.23
CA PHE A 310 4.05 -0.60 -13.13
C PHE A 310 5.56 -0.59 -13.37
N HIS A 311 6.32 -0.18 -12.36
CA HIS A 311 7.78 -0.27 -12.35
C HIS A 311 8.28 -0.85 -11.02
N ALA A 312 9.04 -1.93 -11.09
CA ALA A 312 9.79 -2.51 -9.98
C ALA A 312 11.29 -2.43 -10.27
N GLN A 313 12.08 -1.95 -9.31
CA GLN A 313 13.53 -1.78 -9.48
C GLN A 313 14.31 -2.18 -8.24
N ASP A 314 15.44 -2.87 -8.43
CA ASP A 314 16.38 -3.20 -7.36
C ASP A 314 15.71 -3.95 -6.19
N ILE A 315 14.83 -4.90 -6.55
CA ILE A 315 14.09 -5.70 -5.57
C ILE A 315 14.57 -7.14 -5.63
N ARG A 316 14.88 -7.68 -4.45
CA ARG A 316 15.05 -9.11 -4.26
C ARG A 316 13.74 -9.75 -3.79
N PHE A 317 13.23 -10.67 -4.59
CA PHE A 317 12.08 -11.52 -4.30
C PHE A 317 12.51 -12.91 -3.82
N GLU A 318 11.73 -13.51 -2.93
CA GLU A 318 11.91 -14.90 -2.51
C GLU A 318 10.71 -15.75 -2.89
N VAL A 319 10.81 -16.46 -4.02
CA VAL A 319 9.80 -17.41 -4.50
C VAL A 319 10.01 -18.75 -3.79
N ARG A 320 9.36 -18.93 -2.63
CA ARG A 320 9.58 -20.07 -1.73
C ARG A 320 8.75 -21.31 -2.07
N ASP A 321 7.70 -21.16 -2.88
CA ASP A 321 6.83 -22.25 -3.30
C ASP A 321 5.98 -21.86 -4.55
N PRO A 322 5.32 -22.81 -5.23
CA PRO A 322 4.51 -22.53 -6.43
C PRO A 322 3.30 -21.60 -6.25
N ASP A 323 2.81 -21.41 -5.03
CA ASP A 323 1.73 -20.49 -4.67
C ASP A 323 2.24 -19.07 -4.37
N ALA A 324 3.55 -18.85 -4.34
CA ALA A 324 4.15 -17.51 -4.23
C ALA A 324 4.41 -16.93 -5.62
N VAL A 325 3.72 -15.82 -5.94
CA VAL A 325 3.77 -15.17 -7.25
C VAL A 325 4.32 -13.76 -7.10
N VAL A 326 5.25 -13.40 -7.98
CA VAL A 326 5.76 -12.02 -8.08
C VAL A 326 4.69 -11.11 -8.66
N ILE A 327 4.16 -11.48 -9.82
CA ILE A 327 3.12 -10.71 -10.49
C ILE A 327 2.09 -11.59 -11.20
N ASP A 328 0.81 -11.23 -11.08
CA ASP A 328 -0.30 -11.74 -11.88
C ASP A 328 -1.04 -10.56 -12.50
N CYS A 329 -0.75 -10.27 -13.76
CA CYS A 329 -1.20 -9.06 -14.46
C CYS A 329 -2.06 -9.39 -15.67
N ALA A 330 -3.27 -8.84 -15.69
CA ALA A 330 -4.25 -8.96 -16.75
C ALA A 330 -4.68 -7.60 -17.33
N TRP A 331 -3.99 -6.51 -16.97
CA TRP A 331 -4.12 -5.22 -17.65
C TRP A 331 -4.03 -5.44 -19.16
N SER A 332 -4.83 -4.71 -19.93
CA SER A 332 -4.92 -4.88 -21.39
C SER A 332 -4.09 -3.86 -22.17
N GLY A 333 -3.39 -2.96 -21.48
CA GLY A 333 -2.49 -1.98 -22.06
C GLY A 333 -1.45 -1.45 -21.08
N GLY A 334 -0.77 -0.36 -21.47
CA GLY A 334 0.21 0.30 -20.62
C GLY A 334 1.57 -0.38 -20.57
N THR A 335 2.26 -0.30 -19.43
CA THR A 335 3.63 -0.80 -19.24
C THR A 335 3.83 -1.53 -17.92
N VAL A 336 4.59 -2.62 -17.97
CA VAL A 336 5.08 -3.37 -16.80
C VAL A 336 6.58 -3.52 -16.95
N HIS A 337 7.35 -2.94 -16.04
CA HIS A 337 8.82 -2.92 -16.11
C HIS A 337 9.44 -3.46 -14.83
N PHE A 338 10.34 -4.43 -14.97
CA PHE A 338 11.25 -4.88 -13.92
C PHE A 338 12.68 -4.54 -14.34
N SER A 339 13.44 -3.89 -13.48
CA SER A 339 14.84 -3.51 -13.74
C SER A 339 15.73 -3.86 -12.55
N ASP A 340 16.81 -4.60 -12.78
CA ASP A 340 17.75 -5.04 -11.72
C ASP A 340 17.06 -5.83 -10.59
N CYS A 341 16.04 -6.63 -10.90
CA CYS A 341 15.36 -7.47 -9.92
C CYS A 341 15.95 -8.89 -9.86
N ASP A 342 15.86 -9.53 -8.70
CA ASP A 342 16.34 -10.90 -8.48
C ASP A 342 15.29 -11.75 -7.75
N ASP A 343 14.77 -12.79 -8.38
CA ASP A 343 13.87 -13.78 -7.74
C ASP A 343 14.49 -15.18 -7.58
N THR A 344 15.82 -15.28 -7.73
CA THR A 344 16.56 -16.55 -7.81
C THR A 344 17.00 -17.11 -6.46
N ALA A 345 16.58 -16.50 -5.36
CA ALA A 345 17.00 -16.88 -4.00
C ALA A 345 16.78 -18.37 -3.68
N PHE A 346 15.79 -19.01 -4.32
CA PHE A 346 15.48 -20.44 -4.17
C PHE A 346 15.61 -21.24 -5.47
N ALA A 347 16.34 -20.74 -6.47
CA ALA A 347 16.55 -21.41 -7.76
C ALA A 347 17.30 -22.76 -7.67
N PHE A 348 17.92 -23.05 -6.53
CA PHE A 348 18.59 -24.33 -6.26
C PHE A 348 17.65 -25.41 -5.71
N LYS A 349 16.39 -25.08 -5.41
CA LYS A 349 15.41 -26.03 -4.88
C LYS A 349 14.77 -26.84 -6.02
N ASP A 350 14.37 -28.07 -5.73
CA ASP A 350 13.79 -28.98 -6.73
C ASP A 350 12.47 -28.47 -7.33
N PHE A 351 11.66 -27.73 -6.55
CA PHE A 351 10.41 -27.13 -7.05
C PHE A 351 10.64 -25.96 -8.02
N SER A 352 11.87 -25.43 -8.10
CA SER A 352 12.16 -24.18 -8.84
C SER A 352 11.94 -24.29 -10.35
N THR A 353 11.85 -25.50 -10.91
CA THR A 353 11.48 -25.70 -12.31
C THR A 353 9.98 -25.53 -12.56
N ASP A 354 9.16 -25.74 -11.52
CA ASP A 354 7.71 -25.80 -11.62
C ASP A 354 7.02 -24.49 -11.25
N VAL A 355 7.74 -23.56 -10.60
CA VAL A 355 7.19 -22.26 -10.24
C VAL A 355 6.85 -21.41 -11.47
N ARG A 356 5.80 -20.59 -11.32
CA ARG A 356 5.34 -19.60 -12.30
C ARG A 356 5.22 -18.22 -11.62
N PRO A 357 6.36 -17.59 -11.29
CA PRO A 357 6.36 -16.38 -10.46
C PRO A 357 5.82 -15.16 -11.21
N HIS A 358 5.90 -15.14 -12.54
CA HIS A 358 5.37 -14.04 -13.34
C HIS A 358 4.31 -14.57 -14.30
N ARG A 359 3.10 -14.02 -14.19
CA ARG A 359 1.90 -14.45 -14.93
C ARG A 359 1.28 -13.24 -15.60
N TYR A 360 0.99 -13.37 -16.89
CA TYR A 360 0.46 -12.30 -17.71
C TYR A 360 -0.71 -12.76 -18.56
N THR A 361 -1.71 -11.90 -18.75
CA THR A 361 -2.67 -12.00 -19.84
C THR A 361 -2.31 -10.95 -20.89
N VAL A 362 -2.05 -11.38 -22.11
CA VAL A 362 -1.70 -10.53 -23.26
C VAL A 362 -2.82 -10.53 -24.29
N GLY A 363 -3.23 -9.35 -24.71
CA GLY A 363 -4.16 -9.13 -25.82
C GLY A 363 -3.49 -8.38 -26.97
N PRO A 364 -4.26 -7.98 -28.00
CA PRO A 364 -3.72 -7.21 -29.13
C PRO A 364 -3.04 -5.88 -28.74
N ARG A 365 -3.48 -5.30 -27.62
CA ARG A 365 -2.93 -4.07 -27.03
C ARG A 365 -2.20 -4.29 -25.70
N GLY A 366 -1.99 -5.55 -25.30
CA GLY A 366 -1.54 -5.96 -23.96
C GLY A 366 -0.34 -5.14 -23.45
N PRO A 367 -0.10 -5.11 -22.12
CA PRO A 367 0.95 -4.28 -21.53
C PRO A 367 2.29 -4.58 -22.19
N LEU A 368 3.05 -3.51 -22.43
CA LEU A 368 4.43 -3.64 -22.83
C LEU A 368 5.22 -4.11 -21.60
N ILE A 369 5.67 -5.36 -21.64
CA ILE A 369 6.37 -6.02 -20.53
C ILE A 369 7.87 -6.00 -20.82
N ARG A 370 8.65 -5.44 -19.91
CA ARG A 370 10.11 -5.41 -20.01
C ARG A 370 10.76 -5.93 -18.73
N TYR A 371 11.76 -6.77 -18.92
CA TYR A 371 12.74 -7.14 -17.91
C TYR A 371 14.11 -6.64 -18.38
N ASP A 372 14.79 -5.92 -17.51
CA ASP A 372 16.10 -5.33 -17.79
C ASP A 372 17.07 -5.75 -16.69
N SER A 373 18.16 -6.41 -17.06
CA SER A 373 19.25 -6.78 -16.14
C SER A 373 18.79 -7.60 -14.93
N CYS A 374 17.74 -8.42 -15.10
CA CYS A 374 17.14 -9.21 -14.03
C CYS A 374 17.75 -10.61 -13.90
N GLN A 375 17.68 -11.19 -12.70
CA GLN A 375 17.91 -12.62 -12.45
C GLN A 375 16.56 -13.29 -12.16
N LEU A 376 16.19 -14.28 -12.98
CA LEU A 376 14.82 -14.80 -13.01
C LEU A 376 14.76 -16.32 -12.86
N VAL A 377 13.78 -16.86 -12.14
CA VAL A 377 13.60 -18.29 -11.83
C VAL A 377 12.32 -18.89 -12.43
N GLY A 378 12.35 -20.19 -12.71
CA GLY A 378 11.18 -20.94 -13.16
C GLY A 378 10.74 -20.56 -14.57
N ARG A 379 9.43 -20.57 -14.83
CA ARG A 379 8.88 -20.17 -16.13
C ARG A 379 7.96 -18.96 -15.98
N HIS A 380 8.01 -18.07 -16.95
CA HIS A 380 7.08 -16.95 -17.05
C HIS A 380 5.89 -17.37 -17.91
N GLN A 381 4.69 -17.27 -17.35
CA GLN A 381 3.46 -17.75 -17.97
C GLN A 381 2.70 -16.62 -18.65
N TYR A 382 2.23 -16.89 -19.87
CA TYR A 382 1.41 -16.00 -20.67
C TYR A 382 0.09 -16.65 -21.05
N ARG A 383 -0.99 -15.90 -20.95
CA ARG A 383 -2.35 -16.24 -21.41
C ARG A 383 -2.72 -15.29 -22.54
N THR A 384 -3.43 -15.76 -23.55
CA THR A 384 -3.92 -14.90 -24.63
C THR A 384 -5.38 -14.53 -24.41
N ALA A 385 -5.71 -13.23 -24.42
CA ALA A 385 -7.08 -12.74 -24.15
C ALA A 385 -8.11 -13.09 -25.25
N ALA A 386 -7.66 -13.40 -26.47
CA ALA A 386 -8.52 -13.79 -27.58
C ALA A 386 -7.89 -14.93 -28.38
N THR A 387 -8.71 -15.87 -28.83
CA THR A 387 -8.31 -16.92 -29.78
C THR A 387 -8.12 -16.31 -31.18
N GLY A 388 -6.88 -16.24 -31.66
CA GLY A 388 -6.60 -16.07 -33.09
C GLY A 388 -5.86 -14.80 -33.54
N SER A 389 -5.56 -13.83 -32.66
CA SER A 389 -4.63 -12.74 -32.98
C SER A 389 -3.35 -12.87 -32.16
N VAL A 390 -2.25 -13.20 -32.84
CA VAL A 390 -0.91 -13.17 -32.24
C VAL A 390 -0.53 -11.70 -32.05
N PRO A 391 -0.30 -11.22 -30.82
CA PRO A 391 0.14 -9.86 -30.60
C PRO A 391 1.47 -9.58 -31.32
N ALA A 392 1.72 -8.33 -31.71
CA ALA A 392 3.09 -7.88 -31.97
C ALA A 392 3.97 -8.14 -30.74
N ALA A 393 5.30 -8.16 -30.87
CA ALA A 393 6.17 -8.42 -29.72
C ALA A 393 5.93 -7.41 -28.58
N VAL A 394 5.23 -7.85 -27.54
CA VAL A 394 4.86 -7.06 -26.36
C VAL A 394 5.75 -7.36 -25.15
N VAL A 395 6.62 -8.37 -25.24
CA VAL A 395 7.48 -8.80 -24.13
C VAL A 395 8.95 -8.79 -24.54
N ARG A 396 9.79 -8.14 -23.74
CA ARG A 396 11.25 -8.12 -23.91
C ARG A 396 11.98 -8.48 -22.62
N TYR A 397 12.93 -9.40 -22.73
CA TYR A 397 13.97 -9.67 -21.75
C TYR A 397 15.29 -9.14 -22.28
N ASP A 398 15.99 -8.35 -21.49
CA ASP A 398 17.23 -7.68 -21.87
C ASP A 398 18.31 -7.91 -20.80
N MET A 399 19.46 -8.45 -21.19
CA MET A 399 20.59 -8.76 -20.29
C MET A 399 20.20 -9.59 -19.05
N CYS A 400 19.21 -10.48 -19.18
CA CYS A 400 18.70 -11.26 -18.06
C CYS A 400 19.43 -12.59 -17.88
N LEU A 401 19.51 -13.04 -16.63
CA LEU A 401 20.00 -14.35 -16.25
C LEU A 401 18.81 -15.27 -15.93
N LEU A 402 18.56 -16.26 -16.78
CA LEU A 402 17.44 -17.18 -16.67
C LEU A 402 17.90 -18.44 -15.94
N ARG A 403 17.39 -18.65 -14.73
CA ARG A 403 17.58 -19.85 -13.93
C ARG A 403 16.48 -20.87 -14.25
N SER A 404 16.76 -22.13 -13.94
CA SER A 404 15.87 -23.29 -14.13
C SER A 404 15.67 -23.78 -15.57
N HIS A 405 15.56 -22.90 -16.58
CA HIS A 405 15.23 -23.29 -17.96
C HIS A 405 16.12 -22.61 -19.01
N GLU A 406 16.18 -23.20 -20.21
CA GLU A 406 16.71 -22.56 -21.42
C GLU A 406 15.75 -21.46 -21.91
N THR A 407 16.26 -20.52 -22.71
CA THR A 407 15.49 -19.40 -23.26
C THR A 407 14.21 -19.84 -23.98
N ARG A 408 14.27 -20.94 -24.75
CA ARG A 408 13.11 -21.47 -25.51
C ARG A 408 11.99 -22.02 -24.62
N ASP A 409 12.33 -22.42 -23.40
CA ASP A 409 11.43 -23.09 -22.45
C ASP A 409 11.04 -22.18 -21.26
N PHE A 410 11.65 -20.99 -21.19
CA PHE A 410 11.47 -20.03 -20.10
C PHE A 410 10.13 -19.29 -20.18
N ALA A 411 9.78 -18.78 -21.37
CA ALA A 411 8.49 -18.13 -21.61
C ALA A 411 7.51 -19.14 -22.19
N VAL A 412 6.41 -19.39 -21.47
CA VAL A 412 5.41 -20.38 -21.87
C VAL A 412 4.04 -19.75 -22.06
N VAL A 413 3.34 -20.19 -23.11
CA VAL A 413 1.96 -19.79 -23.37
C VAL A 413 1.04 -20.94 -23.01
N GLU A 414 0.05 -20.65 -22.17
CA GLU A 414 -0.94 -21.61 -21.71
C GLU A 414 -1.67 -22.26 -22.91
N GLY A 415 -1.74 -23.59 -22.93
CA GLY A 415 -2.42 -24.35 -23.98
C GLY A 415 -1.66 -24.48 -25.30
N THR A 416 -0.40 -24.05 -25.40
CA THR A 416 0.39 -24.18 -26.63
C THR A 416 1.73 -24.88 -26.39
N THR A 417 2.26 -25.51 -27.43
CA THR A 417 3.61 -26.08 -27.44
C THR A 417 4.52 -25.20 -28.29
N GLY A 418 5.65 -24.77 -27.71
CA GLY A 418 6.66 -23.96 -28.39
C GLY A 418 6.76 -22.51 -27.89
N PRO A 419 7.77 -21.77 -28.38
CA PRO A 419 8.07 -20.43 -27.89
C PRO A 419 7.05 -19.40 -28.39
N PRO A 420 6.60 -18.45 -27.54
CA PRO A 420 5.74 -17.36 -27.97
C PRO A 420 6.41 -16.43 -28.98
N GLY A 421 5.79 -16.23 -30.14
CA GLY A 421 6.27 -15.29 -31.16
C GLY A 421 6.29 -13.81 -30.74
N PHE A 422 5.61 -13.47 -29.63
CA PHE A 422 5.56 -12.12 -29.08
C PHE A 422 6.57 -11.86 -27.95
N VAL A 423 7.43 -12.84 -27.63
CA VAL A 423 8.48 -12.71 -26.62
C VAL A 423 9.85 -12.65 -27.30
N ARG A 424 10.66 -11.67 -26.89
CA ARG A 424 12.04 -11.54 -27.34
C ARG A 424 13.02 -11.57 -26.19
N PHE A 425 14.11 -12.30 -26.39
CA PHE A 425 15.27 -12.31 -25.49
C PHE A 425 16.45 -11.63 -26.19
N VAL A 426 17.10 -10.70 -25.50
CA VAL A 426 18.26 -9.94 -25.98
C VAL A 426 19.36 -10.11 -24.95
N ASP A 427 20.52 -10.64 -25.37
CA ASP A 427 21.70 -10.82 -24.53
C ASP A 427 21.46 -11.57 -23.21
N CYS A 428 20.47 -12.46 -23.20
CA CYS A 428 20.11 -13.26 -22.02
C CYS A 428 20.95 -14.53 -21.93
N ILE A 429 21.26 -14.96 -20.70
CA ILE A 429 21.99 -16.20 -20.42
C ILE A 429 21.03 -17.19 -19.77
N GLY A 430 20.74 -18.30 -20.45
CA GLY A 430 19.93 -19.40 -19.92
C GLY A 430 20.75 -20.48 -19.21
N LYS A 431 20.07 -21.43 -18.55
CA LYS A 431 20.69 -22.65 -18.03
C LYS A 431 21.22 -23.47 -19.22
N ARG A 432 22.53 -23.66 -19.32
CA ARG A 432 23.11 -24.54 -20.35
C ARG A 432 22.82 -25.99 -20.02
N ASP A 433 22.43 -26.78 -21.01
CA ASP A 433 22.45 -28.24 -20.90
C ASP A 433 23.90 -28.71 -20.68
N THR A 434 24.25 -29.00 -19.43
CA THR A 434 25.55 -29.59 -19.08
C THR A 434 25.70 -31.02 -19.59
N THR A 435 24.62 -31.61 -20.11
CA THR A 435 24.57 -32.92 -20.75
C THR A 435 24.92 -32.88 -22.23
N ALA A 436 24.95 -31.72 -22.89
CA ALA A 436 25.54 -31.61 -24.21
C ALA A 436 27.06 -31.73 -24.02
N PRO A 437 27.72 -32.81 -24.48
CA PRO A 437 29.17 -32.90 -24.42
C PRO A 437 29.73 -31.66 -25.09
N SER A 438 30.61 -30.94 -24.38
CA SER A 438 31.34 -29.81 -24.94
C SER A 438 31.97 -30.29 -26.25
N GLN A 439 31.43 -29.86 -27.39
CA GLN A 439 32.07 -30.11 -28.66
C GLN A 439 33.48 -29.54 -28.53
N PRO A 440 34.54 -30.36 -28.61
CA PRO A 440 35.90 -29.85 -28.52
C PRO A 440 36.01 -28.78 -29.59
N ALA A 441 36.41 -27.57 -29.18
CA ALA A 441 36.58 -26.45 -30.09
C ALA A 441 37.43 -26.92 -31.26
N SER A 442 36.83 -27.02 -32.45
CA SER A 442 37.56 -27.35 -33.67
C SER A 442 38.73 -26.36 -33.76
N PRO A 443 39.99 -26.81 -33.75
CA PRO A 443 41.12 -25.92 -33.82
C PRO A 443 40.96 -25.10 -35.10
N THR A 444 40.79 -23.80 -34.97
CA THR A 444 40.74 -22.88 -36.09
C THR A 444 42.17 -22.76 -36.61
N THR A 445 42.59 -23.73 -37.43
CA THR A 445 43.84 -23.70 -38.18
C THR A 445 43.68 -22.75 -39.36
N THR A 446 43.68 -21.45 -39.08
CA THR A 446 44.08 -20.47 -40.09
C THR A 446 45.11 -19.56 -39.43
N PRO A 447 46.41 -19.75 -39.71
CA PRO A 447 47.44 -18.87 -39.18
C PRO A 447 47.22 -17.46 -39.74
N PRO A 448 47.44 -16.40 -38.94
CA PRO A 448 47.36 -15.04 -39.43
C PRO A 448 48.42 -14.81 -40.52
N PRO A 449 48.12 -14.03 -41.57
CA PRO A 449 49.11 -13.70 -42.60
C PRO A 449 50.29 -12.95 -41.97
N CYS A 450 51.50 -13.41 -42.30
CA CYS A 450 52.75 -12.82 -41.84
C CYS A 450 52.85 -11.36 -42.30
N LEU A 451 52.86 -10.43 -41.35
CA LEU A 451 53.23 -9.03 -41.58
C LEU A 451 54.75 -8.96 -41.76
N GLY A 452 55.18 -8.41 -42.90
CA GLY A 452 56.59 -8.19 -43.23
C GLY A 452 57.27 -7.13 -42.33
N PRO A 453 58.61 -7.07 -42.35
CA PRO A 453 59.36 -6.20 -41.45
C PRO A 453 59.37 -4.77 -41.99
N GLY A 454 58.83 -3.82 -41.22
CA GLY A 454 59.01 -2.42 -41.57
C GLY A 454 58.12 -1.45 -40.80
N GLN A 455 58.49 -1.12 -39.57
CA GLN A 455 58.69 0.26 -39.10
C GLN A 455 58.83 0.26 -37.57
N ALA A 456 59.96 0.78 -37.11
CA ALA A 456 60.22 1.07 -35.71
C ALA A 456 59.44 2.30 -35.26
N PRO A 457 58.74 2.27 -34.11
CA PRO A 457 58.36 3.48 -33.41
C PRO A 457 59.40 3.87 -32.35
N SER A 458 59.68 5.16 -32.31
CA SER A 458 60.60 5.85 -31.41
C SER A 458 60.23 5.70 -29.94
N ARG A 459 61.26 5.58 -29.11
CA ARG A 459 61.19 5.73 -27.65
C ARG A 459 60.78 7.15 -27.24
N SER A 460 59.99 7.25 -26.15
CA SER A 460 60.20 8.07 -24.93
C SER A 460 58.88 8.67 -24.41
N PRO A 461 58.78 9.10 -23.13
CA PRO A 461 59.39 8.56 -21.92
C PRO A 461 58.38 8.37 -20.75
N GLU A 462 58.91 7.80 -19.68
CA GLU A 462 58.36 7.67 -18.33
C GLU A 462 57.75 8.95 -17.75
N GLY A 463 56.77 8.79 -16.87
CA GLY A 463 56.31 9.85 -15.97
C GLY A 463 54.99 9.57 -15.28
N SER A 464 54.93 8.59 -14.38
CA SER A 464 53.84 8.47 -13.41
C SER A 464 54.26 9.05 -12.06
N PRO A 465 53.54 10.01 -11.47
CA PRO A 465 53.57 10.23 -10.03
C PRO A 465 52.38 9.55 -9.35
N ALA A 466 52.68 8.94 -8.20
CA ALA A 466 51.71 8.35 -7.28
C ALA A 466 50.76 9.39 -6.66
N PRO A 467 49.51 9.03 -6.31
CA PRO A 467 48.65 9.92 -5.55
C PRO A 467 48.90 9.76 -4.04
N SER A 468 49.12 10.88 -3.35
CA SER A 468 48.96 10.98 -1.89
C SER A 468 47.55 11.48 -1.54
N PRO A 469 47.01 11.13 -0.35
CA PRO A 469 45.62 11.37 0.01
C PRO A 469 45.42 12.76 0.61
N ALA A 470 44.38 13.46 0.19
CA ALA A 470 43.90 14.69 0.84
C ALA A 470 42.42 14.52 1.19
N GLY A 471 42.10 14.89 2.44
CA GLY A 471 40.80 14.75 3.07
C GLY A 471 39.71 15.74 2.58
N PRO A 472 38.59 15.83 3.32
CA PRO A 472 37.31 16.24 2.78
C PRO A 472 37.07 17.75 2.91
N SER A 473 36.60 18.37 1.82
CA SER A 473 35.95 19.68 1.86
C SER A 473 34.88 19.73 0.78
N GLY A 474 33.62 19.81 1.22
CA GLY A 474 32.45 19.94 0.33
C GLY A 474 32.32 21.33 -0.28
N PRO A 475 31.34 21.47 -1.18
CA PRO A 475 30.36 22.54 -0.98
C PRO A 475 28.92 22.05 -1.13
N ALA A 476 28.04 22.69 -0.36
CA ALA A 476 26.59 22.49 -0.34
C ALA A 476 25.93 22.87 -1.67
N PRO A 477 24.85 22.19 -2.10
CA PRO A 477 24.07 22.61 -3.26
C PRO A 477 23.12 23.76 -2.89
N THR A 478 23.24 24.84 -3.63
CA THR A 478 22.38 26.02 -3.63
C THR A 478 20.97 25.66 -4.09
N ALA A 479 19.95 26.07 -3.32
CA ALA A 479 18.55 25.92 -3.69
C ALA A 479 18.17 26.83 -4.89
N PRO A 480 17.29 26.38 -5.81
CA PRO A 480 16.83 27.23 -6.90
C PRO A 480 15.78 28.24 -6.40
N ALA A 481 15.87 29.47 -6.92
CA ALA A 481 14.96 30.57 -6.65
C ALA A 481 13.54 30.32 -7.25
N PRO A 482 12.47 30.86 -6.64
CA PRO A 482 11.11 30.69 -7.16
C PRO A 482 10.87 31.60 -8.37
N SER A 483 10.34 31.01 -9.45
CA SER A 483 9.86 31.75 -10.62
C SER A 483 8.57 32.49 -10.31
N THR A 484 8.59 33.81 -10.47
CA THR A 484 7.41 34.68 -10.46
C THR A 484 6.57 34.45 -11.72
N ALA A 485 5.39 33.84 -11.56
CA ALA A 485 4.37 33.79 -12.60
C ALA A 485 3.49 35.05 -12.56
N ALA A 486 3.38 35.69 -13.71
CA ALA A 486 2.62 36.91 -13.93
C ALA A 486 1.11 36.69 -13.82
N SER A 487 0.43 37.68 -13.25
CA SER A 487 -1.02 37.80 -13.13
C SER A 487 -1.70 38.03 -14.48
N GLY A 488 -2.43 37.03 -14.98
CA GLY A 488 -3.45 37.20 -16.02
C GLY A 488 -4.84 37.23 -15.38
N GLY A 489 -5.60 38.31 -15.61
CA GLY A 489 -6.95 38.50 -15.06
C GLY A 489 -8.00 37.54 -15.65
N PRO A 490 -9.14 37.34 -14.97
CA PRO A 490 -10.12 36.34 -15.37
C PRO A 490 -10.97 36.80 -16.56
N ALA A 491 -10.98 35.98 -17.61
CA ALA A 491 -12.01 36.02 -18.63
C ALA A 491 -13.34 35.52 -18.03
N ARG A 492 -14.40 36.28 -18.27
CA ARG A 492 -15.78 35.93 -17.89
C ARG A 492 -16.24 34.72 -18.71
N SER A 493 -16.48 33.60 -18.04
CA SER A 493 -17.23 32.47 -18.62
C SER A 493 -18.74 32.69 -18.45
N PRO A 494 -19.56 32.30 -19.45
CA PRO A 494 -21.02 32.44 -19.41
C PRO A 494 -21.66 31.42 -18.47
N SER A 495 -22.73 31.85 -17.79
CA SER A 495 -23.54 31.04 -16.88
C SER A 495 -24.04 29.74 -17.53
N PRO A 496 -23.95 28.58 -16.86
CA PRO A 496 -24.59 27.37 -17.35
C PRO A 496 -26.10 27.48 -17.19
N GLY A 497 -26.81 27.18 -18.28
CA GLY A 497 -28.27 27.12 -18.31
C GLY A 497 -28.81 26.06 -17.34
N ARG A 498 -29.97 26.39 -16.77
CA ARG A 498 -30.76 25.54 -15.89
C ARG A 498 -31.07 24.20 -16.59
N PRO A 499 -30.78 23.03 -15.96
CA PRO A 499 -31.19 21.75 -16.52
C PRO A 499 -32.72 21.62 -16.50
N PRO A 500 -33.34 20.95 -17.50
CA PRO A 500 -34.77 20.70 -17.52
C PRO A 500 -35.18 19.73 -16.40
N ASP A 501 -36.37 19.96 -15.84
CA ASP A 501 -36.93 19.16 -14.76
C ASP A 501 -37.08 17.68 -15.17
N PRO A 502 -36.77 16.73 -14.28
CA PRO A 502 -36.91 15.31 -14.58
C PRO A 502 -38.39 14.91 -14.74
N ALA A 503 -38.65 14.09 -15.75
CA ALA A 503 -39.97 13.51 -16.00
C ALA A 503 -40.44 12.64 -14.81
N PRO A 504 -41.75 12.63 -14.50
CA PRO A 504 -42.29 11.86 -13.39
C PRO A 504 -42.14 10.35 -13.60
N ALA A 505 -41.76 9.64 -12.54
CA ALA A 505 -41.59 8.20 -12.53
C ALA A 505 -42.92 7.45 -12.78
N PRO A 506 -42.91 6.33 -13.53
CA PRO A 506 -44.09 5.51 -13.73
C PRO A 506 -44.49 4.78 -12.44
N ALA A 507 -45.80 4.70 -12.20
CA ALA A 507 -46.39 4.06 -11.02
C ALA A 507 -46.10 2.55 -10.97
N PRO A 508 -45.91 1.97 -9.75
CA PRO A 508 -45.62 0.55 -9.61
C PRO A 508 -46.86 -0.32 -9.88
N ASN A 509 -46.68 -1.32 -10.74
CA ASN A 509 -47.64 -2.38 -10.98
C ASN A 509 -47.81 -3.24 -9.71
N ARG A 510 -49.05 -3.36 -9.23
CA ARG A 510 -49.45 -4.33 -8.21
C ARG A 510 -49.34 -5.74 -8.79
N THR A 511 -48.49 -6.58 -8.20
CA THR A 511 -48.51 -8.02 -8.43
C THR A 511 -48.66 -8.75 -7.10
N THR A 512 -49.48 -9.77 -7.16
CA THR A 512 -50.09 -10.59 -6.11
C THR A 512 -49.10 -11.30 -5.19
N ALA A 513 -49.42 -11.31 -3.89
CA ALA A 513 -48.73 -12.07 -2.86
C ALA A 513 -49.02 -13.58 -2.95
N PRO A 514 -48.04 -14.47 -2.70
CA PRO A 514 -48.29 -15.88 -2.45
C PRO A 514 -48.45 -16.18 -0.95
N SER A 515 -49.40 -17.08 -0.69
CA SER A 515 -49.90 -17.55 0.59
C SER A 515 -48.87 -18.35 1.42
N ALA A 516 -49.00 -18.25 2.74
CA ALA A 516 -48.24 -19.00 3.75
C ALA A 516 -48.51 -20.53 3.69
N PRO A 517 -47.53 -21.39 4.00
CA PRO A 517 -47.78 -22.80 4.20
C PRO A 517 -48.15 -23.10 5.65
N GLY A 518 -49.23 -23.87 5.80
CA GLY A 518 -49.78 -24.32 7.06
C GLY A 518 -48.96 -25.42 7.74
N THR A 519 -49.00 -25.38 9.07
CA THR A 519 -48.69 -26.45 10.01
C THR A 519 -49.40 -27.77 9.67
N ARG A 520 -48.64 -28.88 9.63
CA ARG A 520 -49.19 -30.22 9.81
C ARG A 520 -48.31 -31.11 10.70
N ALA A 521 -49.03 -31.99 11.37
CA ALA A 521 -48.71 -32.76 12.56
C ALA A 521 -47.69 -33.90 12.38
N ARG A 522 -47.13 -34.29 13.52
CA ARG A 522 -46.48 -35.57 13.81
C ARG A 522 -47.32 -36.78 13.39
N PRO A 523 -46.65 -37.93 13.21
CA PRO A 523 -47.07 -39.14 13.91
C PRO A 523 -45.94 -39.76 14.74
N ALA A 524 -46.37 -40.55 15.73
CA ALA A 524 -45.58 -41.29 16.68
C ALA A 524 -45.23 -42.70 16.19
N ASP A 525 -44.17 -43.24 16.79
CA ASP A 525 -43.85 -44.63 17.14
C ASP A 525 -43.96 -45.79 16.14
N GLY A 526 -42.88 -46.59 16.09
CA GLY A 526 -42.88 -47.92 15.49
C GLY A 526 -41.50 -48.58 15.38
N THR A 527 -41.00 -49.11 16.50
CA THR A 527 -40.31 -50.42 16.67
C THR A 527 -39.42 -51.02 15.56
N GLY A 528 -38.20 -51.45 15.94
CA GLY A 528 -37.67 -52.76 15.51
C GLY A 528 -36.23 -52.83 15.01
N CYS A 529 -35.32 -53.26 15.90
CA CYS A 529 -34.06 -53.99 15.60
C CYS A 529 -34.32 -55.27 14.74
N PRO A 530 -33.30 -55.95 14.14
CA PRO A 530 -31.94 -56.10 14.66
C PRO A 530 -30.76 -56.06 13.67
N ALA A 531 -29.58 -56.08 14.30
CA ALA A 531 -28.25 -56.22 13.76
C ALA A 531 -28.00 -57.55 13.03
N GLY A 532 -27.04 -57.52 12.11
CA GLY A 532 -26.37 -58.67 11.52
C GLY A 532 -25.00 -58.27 11.00
N GLU A 533 -23.99 -58.73 11.74
CA GLU A 533 -22.57 -59.00 11.43
C GLU A 533 -21.63 -57.91 10.87
#